data_AF-A0A1V6FJ46-F1
#
_entry.id   AF-A0A1V6FJ46-F1
#
_cell.length_a   1.000
_cell.length_b   1.000
_cell.length_c   1.000
_cell.angle_alpha   90.00
_cell.angle_beta   90.00
_cell.angle_gamma   90.00
#
_symmetry.space_group_name_H-M   'P 1'
#
loop_
_entity.id
_entity.type
_entity.pdbx_description
1 polymer ?
#
loop_
_entity_poly.entity_id
_entity_poly.type
_entity_poly.pdbx_seq_one_letter_code
_entity_poly.pdbx_strand_id
1 'polypeptide(L)'
;MKNSRFRYGKRLVQAWILEDLLEKSCAISGKGLTDTITEALDLYSKSGKSVLEVAQERYEASVIESARLKTLLEELNKKYLQNAKKEVEKDIESKNKSENKQISEKERNEIWEVKIKPILKRKISEIGFEQVIRDERMLDNFSKGLSISIGELKEKISTEWGVV
;
A
#
# COMPACT_ATOMS: atom_id res chain seq x y z
N MET A 1 3.85 -27.67 72.40
CA MET A 1 3.14 -26.36 72.37
C MET A 1 4.11 -25.32 71.85
N LYS A 2 3.83 -24.70 70.70
CA LYS A 2 4.65 -23.60 70.17
C LYS A 2 4.37 -22.35 70.99
N ASN A 3 5.39 -21.78 71.60
CA ASN A 3 5.29 -20.53 72.34
C ASN A 3 5.02 -19.39 71.34
N SER A 4 3.76 -19.00 71.16
CA SER A 4 3.45 -17.82 70.37
C SER A 4 4.06 -16.60 71.05
N ARG A 5 4.83 -15.80 70.29
CA ARG A 5 5.54 -14.61 70.80
C ARG A 5 4.60 -13.43 71.09
N PHE A 6 3.29 -13.60 70.89
CA PHE A 6 2.31 -12.54 70.97
C PHE A 6 1.60 -12.56 72.32
N ARG A 7 1.92 -11.57 73.17
CA ARG A 7 1.22 -11.39 74.47
C ARG A 7 -0.19 -10.84 74.23
N TYR A 8 -1.18 -11.47 74.86
CA TYR A 8 -2.62 -11.22 74.80
C TYR A 8 -3.13 -9.79 75.16
N GLY A 9 -2.26 -8.77 75.19
CA GLY A 9 -2.60 -7.37 75.46
C GLY A 9 -2.66 -6.45 74.22
N LYS A 10 -2.09 -6.84 73.06
CA LYS A 10 -2.18 -6.09 71.78
C LYS A 10 -3.43 -6.49 70.96
N ARG A 11 -4.51 -6.89 71.63
CA ARG A 11 -5.71 -7.51 71.03
C ARG A 11 -6.45 -6.63 70.02
N LEU A 12 -6.33 -5.30 70.08
CA LEU A 12 -7.08 -4.42 69.19
C LEU A 12 -6.62 -4.52 67.73
N VAL A 13 -5.32 -4.65 67.47
CA VAL A 13 -4.78 -4.78 66.09
C VAL A 13 -4.84 -6.24 65.62
N GLN A 14 -4.60 -7.21 66.52
CA GLN A 14 -4.71 -8.64 66.20
C GLN A 14 -6.15 -9.11 65.95
N ALA A 15 -7.17 -8.37 66.42
CA ALA A 15 -8.56 -8.74 66.18
C ALA A 15 -9.02 -8.57 64.72
N TRP A 16 -8.26 -7.83 63.89
CA TRP A 16 -8.65 -7.48 62.52
C TRP A 16 -7.75 -8.08 61.44
N ILE A 17 -6.60 -8.65 61.83
CA ILE A 17 -5.61 -9.19 60.89
C ILE A 17 -5.23 -10.60 61.33
N LEU A 18 -5.34 -11.56 60.42
CA LEU A 18 -5.00 -12.96 60.64
C LEU A 18 -3.56 -13.10 61.18
N GLU A 19 -3.39 -13.89 62.24
CA GLU A 19 -2.11 -14.07 62.94
C GLU A 19 -1.03 -14.61 62.00
N ASP A 20 -1.37 -15.55 61.12
CA ASP A 20 -0.47 -16.09 60.09
C ASP A 20 0.08 -15.02 59.15
N LEU A 21 -0.75 -14.02 58.81
CA LEU A 21 -0.36 -12.92 57.93
C LEU A 21 0.60 -11.97 58.66
N LEU A 22 0.33 -11.71 59.95
CA LEU A 22 1.19 -10.88 60.79
C LEU A 22 2.54 -11.54 61.08
N GLU A 23 2.57 -12.85 61.31
CA GLU A 23 3.81 -13.57 61.56
C GLU A 23 4.68 -13.59 60.29
N LYS A 24 4.09 -13.84 59.12
CA LYS A 24 4.78 -13.76 57.83
C LYS A 24 5.29 -12.35 57.53
N SER A 25 4.49 -11.31 57.75
CA SER A 25 4.91 -9.94 57.46
C SER A 25 6.04 -9.48 58.39
N CYS A 26 5.96 -9.79 59.69
CA CYS A 26 7.05 -9.51 60.63
C CYS A 26 8.31 -10.30 60.29
N ALA A 27 8.18 -11.55 59.83
CA ALA A 27 9.33 -12.37 59.40
C ALA A 27 10.02 -11.79 58.15
N ILE A 28 9.24 -11.27 57.19
CA ILE A 28 9.77 -10.63 55.97
C ILE A 28 10.45 -9.30 56.31
N SER A 29 9.83 -8.49 57.16
CA SER A 29 10.34 -7.16 57.54
C SER A 29 11.52 -7.26 58.54
N GLY A 30 11.60 -8.33 59.32
CA GLY A 30 12.58 -8.49 60.40
C GLY A 30 12.36 -7.54 61.59
N LYS A 31 11.29 -6.74 61.58
CA LYS A 31 10.96 -5.72 62.57
C LYS A 31 9.78 -6.17 63.46
N GLY A 32 9.51 -5.37 64.50
CA GLY A 32 8.33 -5.56 65.33
C GLY A 32 7.03 -5.20 64.60
N LEU A 33 5.91 -5.77 65.04
CA LEU A 33 4.58 -5.60 64.45
C LEU A 33 4.23 -4.14 64.07
N THR A 34 4.45 -3.22 65.02
CA THR A 34 4.08 -1.80 64.83
C THR A 34 4.90 -1.17 63.70
N ASP A 35 6.20 -1.47 63.64
CA ASP A 35 7.13 -0.90 62.65
C ASP A 35 6.88 -1.47 61.26
N THR A 36 6.56 -2.77 61.17
CA THR A 36 6.17 -3.41 59.91
C THR A 36 4.88 -2.81 59.36
N ILE A 37 3.89 -2.51 60.21
CA ILE A 37 2.63 -1.89 59.79
C ILE A 37 2.85 -0.44 59.37
N THR A 38 3.61 0.36 60.13
CA THR A 38 3.88 1.76 59.76
C THR A 38 4.70 1.86 58.49
N GLU A 39 5.68 0.99 58.27
CA GLU A 39 6.46 0.93 57.03
C GLU A 39 5.59 0.51 55.84
N ALA A 40 4.71 -0.47 56.01
CA ALA A 40 3.76 -0.86 54.97
C ALA A 40 2.78 0.29 54.62
N LEU A 41 2.31 1.05 55.61
CA LEU A 41 1.43 2.20 55.40
C LEU A 41 2.17 3.38 54.76
N ASP A 42 3.42 3.63 55.14
CA ASP A 42 4.27 4.67 54.53
C ASP A 42 4.61 4.30 53.07
N LEU A 43 4.94 3.03 52.81
CA LEU A 43 5.11 2.52 51.46
C LEU A 43 3.82 2.63 50.65
N TYR A 44 2.67 2.29 51.22
CA TYR A 44 1.38 2.45 50.55
C TYR A 44 1.05 3.93 50.29
N SER A 45 1.36 4.83 51.23
CA SER A 45 1.18 6.27 51.05
C SER A 45 2.12 6.86 49.98
N LYS A 46 3.33 6.31 49.84
CA LYS A 46 4.34 6.75 48.85
C LYS A 46 4.14 6.11 47.48
N SER A 47 3.64 4.88 47.43
CA SER A 47 3.41 4.10 46.20
C SER A 47 1.97 4.18 45.70
N GLY A 48 1.06 4.69 46.53
CA GLY A 48 -0.35 4.91 46.21
C GLY A 48 -0.51 6.04 45.22
N LYS A 49 -0.11 5.79 43.97
CA LYS A 49 -0.66 6.56 42.85
C LYS A 49 -2.17 6.43 42.93
N SER A 50 -2.88 7.54 42.87
CA SER A 50 -4.33 7.47 42.87
C SER A 50 -4.80 6.63 41.67
N VAL A 51 -5.93 5.93 41.79
CA VAL A 51 -6.50 5.17 40.66
C VAL A 51 -6.64 6.07 39.42
N LEU A 52 -6.87 7.37 39.64
CA LEU A 52 -6.93 8.42 38.63
C LEU A 52 -5.56 8.63 37.94
N GLU A 53 -4.47 8.73 38.68
CA GLU A 53 -3.12 8.88 38.11
C GLU A 53 -2.71 7.66 37.28
N VAL A 54 -2.99 6.45 37.76
CA VAL A 54 -2.71 5.22 37.00
C VAL A 54 -3.55 5.14 35.73
N ALA A 55 -4.82 5.56 35.79
CA ALA A 55 -5.68 5.63 34.62
C ALA A 55 -5.20 6.69 33.61
N GLN A 56 -4.72 7.83 34.10
CA GLN A 56 -4.17 8.89 33.28
C GLN A 56 -2.88 8.45 32.57
N GLU A 57 -1.95 7.81 33.28
CA GLU A 57 -0.72 7.26 32.67
C GLU A 57 -1.03 6.24 31.56
N ARG A 58 -2.03 5.36 31.78
CA ARG A 58 -2.48 4.40 30.77
C ARG A 58 -3.12 5.07 29.56
N TYR A 59 -3.91 6.10 29.79
CA TYR A 59 -4.53 6.87 28.70
C TYR A 59 -3.46 7.59 27.87
N GLU A 60 -2.53 8.27 28.52
CA GLU A 60 -1.42 8.97 27.85
C GLU A 60 -0.55 8.01 27.04
N ALA A 61 -0.22 6.83 27.59
CA ALA A 61 0.48 5.78 26.86
C ALA A 61 -0.28 5.34 25.61
N SER A 62 -1.60 5.11 25.73
CA SER A 62 -2.46 4.72 24.62
C SER A 62 -2.54 5.80 23.53
N VAL A 63 -2.60 7.07 23.91
CA VAL A 63 -2.60 8.20 22.96
C VAL A 63 -1.29 8.23 22.16
N ILE A 64 -0.14 8.02 22.81
CA ILE A 64 1.17 7.98 22.15
C ILE A 64 1.24 6.81 21.17
N GLU A 65 0.78 5.63 21.56
CA GLU A 65 0.74 4.45 20.67
C GLU A 65 -0.18 4.68 19.48
N SER A 66 -1.37 5.24 19.70
CA SER A 66 -2.31 5.58 18.62
C SER A 66 -1.69 6.57 17.63
N ALA A 67 -0.93 7.57 18.12
CA ALA A 67 -0.23 8.52 17.25
C ALA A 67 0.84 7.82 16.39
N ARG A 68 1.63 6.91 16.97
CA ARG A 68 2.64 6.11 16.24
C ARG A 68 2.01 5.20 15.18
N LEU A 69 0.87 4.58 15.49
CA LEU A 69 0.14 3.75 14.52
C LEU A 69 -0.39 4.58 13.35
N LYS A 70 -0.88 5.79 13.64
CA LYS A 70 -1.33 6.71 12.59
C LYS A 70 -0.20 7.13 11.65
N THR A 71 0.98 7.45 12.18
CA THR A 71 2.14 7.80 11.33
C THR A 71 2.58 6.61 10.46
N LEU A 72 2.59 5.39 11.02
CA LEU A 72 2.92 4.18 10.24
C LEU A 72 1.91 3.92 9.12
N LEU A 73 0.61 4.15 9.36
CA LEU A 73 -0.42 4.03 8.33
C LEU A 73 -0.21 5.05 7.20
N GLU A 74 0.11 6.30 7.53
CA GLU A 74 0.39 7.34 6.53
C GLU A 74 1.62 6.99 5.67
N GLU A 75 2.68 6.45 6.27
CA GLU A 75 3.86 5.98 5.54
C GLU A 75 3.56 4.80 4.61
N LEU A 76 2.82 3.81 5.10
CA LEU A 76 2.40 2.67 4.27
C LEU A 76 1.52 3.15 3.12
N ASN A 77 0.56 4.04 3.37
CA ASN A 77 -0.32 4.58 2.34
C ASN A 77 0.48 5.34 1.26
N LYS A 78 1.48 6.14 1.66
CA LYS A 78 2.40 6.80 0.72
C LYS A 78 3.17 5.78 -0.14
N LYS A 79 3.67 4.69 0.45
CA LYS A 79 4.36 3.62 -0.31
C LYS A 79 3.42 2.90 -1.28
N TYR A 80 2.20 2.59 -0.85
CA TYR A 80 1.18 1.99 -1.72
C TYR A 80 0.86 2.90 -2.92
N LEU A 81 0.64 4.19 -2.69
CA LEU A 81 0.40 5.15 -3.77
C LEU A 81 1.58 5.28 -4.72
N GLN A 82 2.82 5.26 -4.22
CA GLN A 82 4.01 5.28 -5.07
C GLN A 82 4.16 4.01 -5.91
N ASN A 83 3.88 2.84 -5.33
CA ASN A 83 3.94 1.57 -6.05
C ASN A 83 2.84 1.48 -7.12
N ALA A 84 1.61 1.89 -6.78
CA ALA A 84 0.51 1.95 -7.72
C ALA A 84 0.81 2.89 -8.90
N LYS A 85 1.42 4.06 -8.66
CA LYS A 85 1.88 4.96 -9.73
C LYS A 85 2.89 4.30 -10.65
N LYS A 86 3.87 3.57 -10.10
CA LYS A 86 4.89 2.86 -10.89
C LYS A 86 4.30 1.72 -11.73
N GLU A 87 3.30 1.01 -11.22
CA GLU A 87 2.59 -0.02 -11.99
C GLU A 87 1.81 0.60 -13.14
N VAL A 88 1.09 1.70 -12.90
CA VAL A 88 0.37 2.43 -13.95
C VAL A 88 1.33 2.99 -15.01
N GLU A 89 2.48 3.54 -14.62
CA GLU A 89 3.50 4.02 -15.57
C GLU A 89 4.05 2.87 -16.45
N LYS A 90 4.34 1.70 -15.87
CA LYS A 90 4.77 0.51 -16.63
C LYS A 90 3.69 0.00 -17.57
N ASP A 91 2.44 0.02 -17.15
CA ASP A 91 1.30 -0.39 -18.00
C ASP A 91 1.10 0.59 -19.17
N ILE A 92 1.29 1.89 -18.95
CA ILE A 92 1.27 2.90 -20.01
C ILE A 92 2.47 2.72 -20.96
N GLU A 93 3.68 2.52 -20.44
CA GLU A 93 4.86 2.28 -21.27
C GLU A 93 4.75 1.00 -22.11
N SER A 94 4.19 -0.07 -21.54
CA SER A 94 3.99 -1.33 -22.27
C SER A 94 2.90 -1.21 -23.34
N LYS A 95 1.79 -0.51 -23.07
CA LYS A 95 0.77 -0.18 -24.09
C LYS A 95 1.34 0.68 -25.21
N ASN A 96 2.08 1.75 -24.89
CA ASN A 96 2.70 2.61 -25.90
C ASN A 96 3.74 1.85 -26.75
N LYS A 97 4.49 0.91 -26.17
CA LYS A 97 5.39 0.03 -26.94
C LYS A 97 4.64 -0.94 -27.85
N SER A 98 3.46 -1.40 -27.44
CA SER A 98 2.63 -2.29 -28.26
C SER A 98 1.93 -1.57 -29.41
N GLU A 99 1.55 -0.31 -29.22
CA GLU A 99 0.95 0.54 -30.26
C GLU A 99 2.01 1.11 -31.24
N ASN A 100 3.25 1.35 -30.78
CA ASN A 100 4.39 1.74 -31.63
C ASN A 100 5.23 0.56 -32.13
N LYS A 101 4.59 -0.51 -32.64
CA LYS A 101 5.28 -1.34 -33.65
C LYS A 101 5.40 -0.52 -34.94
N GLN A 102 6.35 0.41 -34.98
CA GLN A 102 6.80 1.02 -36.22
C GLN A 102 7.38 -0.11 -37.07
N ILE A 103 6.61 -0.52 -38.09
CA ILE A 103 7.06 -1.43 -39.13
C ILE A 103 8.29 -0.77 -39.75
N SER A 104 9.40 -1.50 -39.83
CA SER A 104 10.63 -0.94 -40.40
C SER A 104 10.39 -0.53 -41.85
N GLU A 105 11.17 0.42 -42.36
CA GLU A 105 11.01 0.92 -43.74
C GLU A 105 11.16 -0.20 -44.79
N LYS A 106 11.97 -1.22 -44.49
CA LYS A 106 12.13 -2.43 -45.32
C LYS A 106 10.87 -3.28 -45.34
N GLU A 107 10.29 -3.58 -44.19
CA GLU A 107 9.04 -4.35 -44.08
C GLU A 107 7.86 -3.59 -44.68
N ARG A 108 7.81 -2.25 -44.53
CA ARG A 108 6.80 -1.41 -45.19
C ARG A 108 6.87 -1.50 -46.71
N ASN A 109 8.08 -1.42 -47.27
CA ASN A 109 8.29 -1.54 -48.71
C ASN A 109 7.94 -2.94 -49.22
N GLU A 110 8.24 -3.98 -48.46
CA GLU A 110 7.85 -5.36 -48.80
C GLU A 110 6.32 -5.53 -48.81
N ILE A 111 5.62 -5.02 -47.79
CA ILE A 111 4.15 -5.03 -47.74
C ILE A 111 3.56 -4.25 -48.93
N TRP A 112 4.14 -3.10 -49.27
CA TRP A 112 3.73 -2.31 -50.43
C TRP A 112 3.89 -3.10 -51.73
N GLU A 113 5.10 -3.53 -52.07
CA GLU A 113 5.42 -4.15 -53.36
C GLU A 113 4.76 -5.52 -53.54
N VAL A 114 4.69 -6.33 -52.47
CA VAL A 114 4.23 -7.74 -52.58
C VAL A 114 2.72 -7.86 -52.41
N LYS A 115 2.11 -7.10 -51.50
CA LYS A 115 0.70 -7.29 -51.12
C LYS A 115 -0.20 -6.20 -51.67
N ILE A 116 0.09 -4.94 -51.36
CA ILE A 116 -0.86 -3.85 -51.61
C ILE A 116 -0.83 -3.43 -53.07
N LYS A 117 0.37 -3.27 -53.64
CA LYS A 117 0.57 -2.77 -55.00
C LYS A 117 -0.06 -3.64 -56.09
N PRO A 118 0.07 -4.98 -56.08
CA PRO A 118 -0.58 -5.83 -57.07
C PRO A 118 -2.11 -5.80 -56.98
N ILE A 119 -2.67 -5.71 -55.77
CA ILE A 119 -4.13 -5.65 -55.55
C ILE A 119 -4.69 -4.33 -56.08
N LEU A 120 -4.03 -3.21 -55.77
CA LEU A 120 -4.41 -1.90 -56.29
C LEU A 120 -4.32 -1.84 -57.80
N LYS A 121 -3.22 -2.35 -58.39
CA LYS A 121 -3.07 -2.40 -59.86
C LYS A 121 -4.21 -3.17 -60.53
N ARG A 122 -4.59 -4.34 -60.00
CA ARG A 122 -5.73 -5.12 -60.51
C ARG A 122 -7.04 -4.34 -60.40
N LYS A 123 -7.33 -3.76 -59.24
CA LYS A 123 -8.56 -2.97 -59.03
C LYS A 123 -8.63 -1.73 -59.91
N ILE A 124 -7.52 -1.01 -60.10
CA ILE A 124 -7.48 0.15 -60.99
C ILE A 124 -7.79 -0.26 -62.43
N SER A 125 -7.25 -1.41 -62.89
CA SER A 125 -7.59 -1.97 -64.20
C SER A 125 -9.06 -2.39 -64.33
N GLU A 126 -9.70 -2.85 -63.25
CA GLU A 126 -11.07 -3.38 -63.27
C GLU A 126 -12.15 -2.29 -63.15
N ILE A 127 -11.98 -1.34 -62.22
CA ILE A 127 -13.02 -0.37 -61.85
C ILE A 127 -12.59 1.09 -62.05
N GLY A 128 -11.35 1.34 -62.47
CA GLY A 128 -10.81 2.67 -62.72
C GLY A 128 -10.21 3.36 -61.47
N PHE A 129 -9.24 4.24 -61.70
CA PHE A 129 -8.47 4.93 -60.65
C PHE A 129 -9.34 5.73 -59.67
N GLU A 130 -10.25 6.55 -60.21
CA GLU A 130 -11.17 7.39 -59.42
C GLU A 130 -12.02 6.58 -58.44
N GLN A 131 -12.49 5.41 -58.86
CA GLN A 131 -13.33 4.56 -58.02
C GLN A 131 -12.51 3.92 -56.88
N VAL A 132 -11.25 3.59 -57.13
CA VAL A 132 -10.32 3.05 -56.13
C VAL A 132 -9.94 4.10 -55.09
N ILE A 133 -9.68 5.35 -55.50
CA ILE A 133 -9.34 6.44 -54.58
C ILE A 133 -10.52 6.86 -53.69
N ARG A 134 -11.76 6.69 -54.18
CA ARG A 134 -12.99 6.97 -53.42
C ARG A 134 -13.38 5.86 -52.44
N ASP A 135 -12.81 4.67 -52.56
CA ASP A 135 -13.08 3.56 -51.64
C ASP A 135 -12.28 3.71 -50.33
N GLU A 136 -12.79 4.57 -49.44
CA GLU A 136 -12.15 4.87 -48.14
C GLU A 136 -11.99 3.65 -47.24
N ARG A 137 -12.90 2.67 -47.32
CA ARG A 137 -12.81 1.44 -46.52
C ARG A 137 -11.64 0.59 -46.94
N MET A 138 -11.40 0.45 -48.24
CA MET A 138 -10.24 -0.27 -48.75
C MET A 138 -8.94 0.44 -48.36
N LEU A 139 -8.91 1.76 -48.54
CA LEU A 139 -7.73 2.58 -48.24
C LEU A 139 -7.39 2.59 -46.75
N ASP A 140 -8.38 2.62 -45.85
CA ASP A 140 -8.18 2.51 -44.41
C ASP A 140 -7.52 1.17 -44.01
N ASN A 141 -7.91 0.07 -44.66
CA ASN A 141 -7.31 -1.24 -44.39
C ASN A 141 -5.84 -1.29 -44.85
N PHE A 142 -5.53 -0.70 -46.01
CA PHE A 142 -4.16 -0.63 -46.51
C PHE A 142 -3.30 0.37 -45.75
N SER A 143 -3.86 1.50 -45.32
CA SER A 143 -3.15 2.53 -44.55
C SER A 143 -2.75 1.98 -43.17
N LYS A 144 -3.66 1.22 -42.53
CA LYS A 144 -3.36 0.46 -41.30
C LYS A 144 -2.26 -0.59 -41.51
N GLY A 145 -2.27 -1.30 -42.63
CA GLY A 145 -1.25 -2.30 -42.97
C GLY A 145 0.15 -1.70 -43.21
N LEU A 146 0.23 -0.43 -43.59
CA LEU A 146 1.48 0.30 -43.81
C LEU A 146 1.86 1.22 -42.64
N SER A 147 0.97 1.36 -41.66
CA SER A 147 1.07 2.37 -40.59
C SER A 147 1.34 3.78 -41.15
N ILE A 148 0.59 4.17 -42.19
CA ILE A 148 0.61 5.52 -42.79
C ILE A 148 -0.81 6.09 -42.79
N SER A 149 -0.94 7.40 -42.99
CA SER A 149 -2.26 8.03 -43.13
C SER A 149 -2.92 7.67 -44.46
N ILE A 150 -4.25 7.73 -44.52
CA ILE A 150 -5.00 7.55 -45.78
C ILE A 150 -4.58 8.60 -46.82
N GLY A 151 -4.24 9.83 -46.39
CA GLY A 151 -3.74 10.90 -47.26
C GLY A 151 -2.41 10.53 -47.92
N GLU A 152 -1.42 10.12 -47.12
CA GLU A 152 -0.11 9.65 -47.61
C GLU A 152 -0.26 8.44 -48.55
N LEU A 153 -1.18 7.53 -48.25
CA LEU A 153 -1.47 6.39 -49.13
C LEU A 153 -2.06 6.85 -50.48
N LYS A 154 -3.02 7.77 -50.47
CA LYS A 154 -3.60 8.34 -51.71
C LYS A 154 -2.52 9.03 -52.55
N GLU A 155 -1.66 9.82 -51.93
CA GLU A 155 -0.54 10.48 -52.62
C GLU A 155 0.42 9.46 -53.24
N LYS A 156 0.75 8.39 -52.52
CA LYS A 156 1.60 7.32 -53.06
C LYS A 156 0.97 6.62 -54.27
N ILE A 157 -0.33 6.32 -54.20
CA ILE A 157 -1.09 5.71 -55.30
C ILE A 157 -1.15 6.65 -56.51
N SER A 158 -1.40 7.94 -56.30
CA SER A 158 -1.39 8.95 -57.37
C SER A 158 0.00 9.07 -58.01
N THR A 159 1.06 9.06 -57.21
CA THR A 159 2.44 9.15 -57.72
C THR A 159 2.82 7.94 -58.58
N GLU A 160 2.33 6.74 -58.26
CA GLU A 160 2.66 5.51 -58.99
C GLU A 160 1.74 5.23 -60.20
N TRP A 161 0.47 5.64 -60.17
CA TRP A 161 -0.53 5.27 -61.20
C TRP A 161 -1.46 6.39 -61.66
N GLY A 162 -1.34 7.61 -61.15
CA GLY A 162 -2.33 8.66 -61.32
C GLY A 162 -1.75 10.05 -61.62
N VAL A 163 -1.41 10.27 -62.89
CA VAL A 163 -1.38 11.54 -63.64
C VAL A 163 -0.22 12.50 -63.34
N VAL A 164 0.94 12.17 -63.93
CA VAL A 164 1.52 12.95 -65.05
C VAL A 164 1.57 12.04 -66.26
#